data_AF-A0A849AE26-F1
#
_entry.id   AF-A0A849AE26-F1
#
_cell.length_a   1.000
_cell.length_b   1.000
_cell.length_c   1.000
_cell.angle_alpha   90.00
_cell.angle_beta   90.00
_cell.angle_gamma   90.00
#
_symmetry.space_group_name_H-M   'P 1'
#
loop_
_entity.id
_entity.type
_entity.pdbx_description
1 polymer ?
#
loop_
_entity_poly.entity_id
_entity_poly.type
_entity_poly.pdbx_seq_one_letter_code
_entity_poly.pdbx_strand_id
1 'polypeptide(L)'
;MIITAAIWLAFVAAAVRPPWRRGSLGFAVFVATMSFNEIPAVFLGVFIASMLSSPWPGELHHWLIVALLASATTAGLIWLQVRARTTIRVLDIGLADGLGGQSRGKHHELRRTVRPTEVWVRGLLLPFQRRARHVMRQRNLTYGPDRAHRVDVYARPTTGDARPVLIHLHGGGFVSGRKSRESITGSSQWRV
;
A
#
# COMPACT_ATOMS: atom_id res chain seq x y z
N MET A 1 6.26 12.20 -27.01
CA MET A 1 5.72 12.97 -25.87
C MET A 1 4.20 12.87 -25.71
N ILE A 2 3.37 13.28 -26.69
CA ILE A 2 1.89 13.25 -26.55
C ILE A 2 1.35 11.84 -26.25
N ILE A 3 1.74 10.84 -27.05
CA ILE A 3 1.29 9.45 -26.87
C ILE A 3 1.67 8.94 -25.47
N THR A 4 2.92 9.18 -25.04
CA THR A 4 3.40 8.83 -23.71
C THR A 4 2.54 9.48 -22.62
N ALA A 5 2.32 10.80 -22.68
CA ALA A 5 1.50 11.52 -21.71
C ALA A 5 0.04 11.04 -21.71
N ALA A 6 -0.53 10.70 -22.87
CA ALA A 6 -1.88 10.17 -22.98
C ALA A 6 -2.01 8.77 -22.36
N ILE A 7 -1.02 7.88 -22.57
CA ILE A 7 -0.99 6.55 -21.94
C ILE A 7 -0.94 6.68 -20.42
N TRP A 8 -0.07 7.55 -19.89
CA TRP A 8 -0.01 7.81 -18.45
C TRP A 8 -1.34 8.32 -17.90
N LEU A 9 -1.96 9.28 -18.57
CA LEU A 9 -3.25 9.81 -18.16
C LEU A 9 -4.33 8.73 -18.16
N ALA A 10 -4.33 7.82 -19.14
CA ALA A 10 -5.28 6.71 -19.20
C ALA A 10 -5.16 5.76 -17.99
N PHE A 11 -3.93 5.40 -17.60
CA PHE A 11 -3.70 4.59 -16.40
C PHE A 11 -4.13 5.31 -15.11
N VAL A 12 -3.80 6.60 -14.99
CA VAL A 12 -4.21 7.41 -13.84
C VAL A 12 -5.74 7.53 -13.77
N ALA A 13 -6.40 7.79 -14.89
CA ALA A 13 -7.86 7.88 -14.97
C ALA A 13 -8.52 6.55 -14.58
N ALA A 14 -8.00 5.42 -15.08
CA ALA A 14 -8.49 4.09 -14.70
C ALA A 14 -8.26 3.79 -13.21
N ALA A 15 -7.15 4.24 -12.63
CA ALA A 15 -6.87 4.06 -11.19
C ALA A 15 -7.78 4.93 -10.31
N VAL A 16 -8.08 6.15 -10.73
CA VAL A 16 -8.99 7.06 -10.03
C VAL A 16 -10.43 6.54 -10.11
N ARG A 17 -10.87 6.16 -11.31
CA ARG A 17 -12.24 5.71 -11.58
C ARG A 17 -12.21 4.48 -12.51
N PRO A 18 -12.19 3.27 -11.94
CA PRO A 18 -12.15 2.04 -12.73
C PRO A 18 -13.37 1.95 -13.66
N PRO A 19 -13.17 1.83 -14.98
CA PRO A 19 -14.27 1.75 -15.95
C PRO A 19 -15.06 0.44 -15.84
N TRP A 20 -14.37 -0.66 -15.50
CA TRP A 20 -14.98 -1.97 -15.25
C TRP A 20 -14.69 -2.42 -13.82
N ARG A 21 -15.74 -2.90 -13.13
CA ARG A 21 -15.67 -3.30 -11.70
C ARG A 21 -15.98 -4.77 -11.46
N ARG A 22 -16.41 -5.50 -12.48
CA ARG A 22 -16.87 -6.90 -12.38
C ARG A 22 -16.36 -7.71 -13.58
N GLY A 23 -16.30 -9.04 -13.40
CA GLY A 23 -15.86 -9.97 -14.44
C GLY A 23 -14.36 -9.93 -14.73
N SER A 24 -13.94 -10.63 -15.78
CA SER A 24 -12.53 -10.75 -16.20
C SER A 24 -11.90 -9.40 -16.57
N LEU A 25 -12.66 -8.51 -17.22
CA LEU A 25 -12.21 -7.15 -17.54
C LEU A 25 -11.97 -6.30 -16.28
N GLY A 26 -12.84 -6.42 -15.28
CA GLY A 26 -12.63 -5.78 -13.99
C GLY A 26 -11.37 -6.28 -13.28
N PHE A 27 -11.09 -7.59 -13.37
CA PHE A 27 -9.86 -8.16 -12.84
C PHE A 27 -8.62 -7.65 -13.59
N ALA A 28 -8.66 -7.55 -14.92
CA ALA A 28 -7.57 -6.98 -15.72
C ALA A 28 -7.29 -5.52 -15.35
N VAL A 29 -8.34 -4.70 -15.22
CA VAL A 29 -8.21 -3.30 -14.74
C VAL A 29 -7.64 -3.25 -13.33
N PHE A 30 -8.09 -4.13 -12.45
CA PHE A 30 -7.56 -4.22 -11.09
C PHE A 30 -6.05 -4.49 -11.09
N VAL A 31 -5.59 -5.50 -11.83
CA VAL A 31 -4.15 -5.81 -11.93
C VAL A 31 -3.37 -4.64 -12.52
N ALA A 32 -3.88 -4.03 -13.60
CA ALA A 32 -3.22 -2.91 -14.26
C ALA A 32 -3.12 -1.64 -13.39
N THR A 33 -4.11 -1.41 -12.53
CA THR A 33 -4.19 -0.19 -11.69
C THR A 33 -3.69 -0.40 -10.26
N MET A 34 -3.44 -1.65 -9.84
CA MET A 34 -2.94 -2.00 -8.51
C MET A 34 -1.64 -1.24 -8.19
N SER A 35 -0.64 -1.33 -9.05
CA SER A 35 0.67 -0.70 -8.81
C SER A 35 0.59 0.82 -8.68
N PHE A 36 -0.26 1.47 -9.48
CA PHE A 36 -0.50 2.92 -9.41
C PHE A 36 -1.14 3.35 -8.08
N ASN A 37 -1.95 2.48 -7.47
CA ASN A 37 -2.55 2.73 -6.16
C ASN A 37 -1.57 2.45 -5.00
N GLU A 38 -0.63 1.52 -5.16
CA GLU A 38 0.32 1.14 -4.11
C GLU A 38 1.51 2.09 -3.99
N ILE A 39 2.09 2.51 -5.12
CA ILE A 39 3.30 3.35 -5.15
C ILE A 39 3.14 4.61 -6.05
N PRO A 40 2.13 5.48 -5.83
CA PRO A 40 1.89 6.64 -6.70
C PRO A 40 3.11 7.58 -6.82
N ALA A 41 3.85 7.79 -5.73
CA ALA A 41 5.03 8.65 -5.72
C ALA A 41 6.18 8.13 -6.60
N VAL A 42 6.38 6.80 -6.68
CA VAL A 42 7.38 6.20 -7.56
C VAL A 42 6.98 6.41 -9.02
N PHE A 43 5.70 6.16 -9.34
CA PHE A 43 5.16 6.42 -10.68
C PHE A 43 5.22 7.90 -11.07
N LEU A 44 5.07 8.83 -10.12
CA LEU A 44 5.30 10.26 -10.38
C LEU A 44 6.76 10.55 -10.76
N GLY A 45 7.72 9.95 -10.06
CA GLY A 45 9.14 10.06 -10.41
C GLY A 45 9.45 9.48 -11.79
N VAL A 46 8.94 8.29 -12.10
CA VAL A 46 9.08 7.65 -13.42
C VAL A 46 8.41 8.48 -14.51
N PHE A 47 7.23 9.04 -14.24
CA PHE A 47 6.54 9.92 -15.17
C PHE A 47 7.37 11.16 -15.50
N ILE A 48 7.88 11.87 -14.48
CA ILE A 48 8.75 13.04 -14.67
C ILE A 48 9.99 12.67 -15.48
N ALA A 49 10.68 11.58 -15.12
CA ALA A 49 11.85 11.10 -15.86
C ALA A 49 11.51 10.78 -17.33
N SER A 50 10.34 10.18 -17.59
CA SER A 50 9.88 9.89 -18.95
C SER A 50 9.55 11.14 -19.77
N MET A 51 9.03 12.20 -19.13
CA MET A 51 8.77 13.48 -19.78
C MET A 51 10.09 14.20 -20.12
N LEU A 52 11.05 14.21 -19.18
CA LEU A 52 12.35 14.84 -19.38
C LEU A 52 13.23 14.12 -20.42
N SER A 53 13.04 12.81 -20.60
CA SER A 53 13.78 12.01 -21.58
C SER A 53 13.16 12.05 -22.98
N SER A 54 11.95 12.59 -23.13
CA SER A 54 11.27 12.66 -24.43
C SER A 54 11.77 13.85 -25.24
N PRO A 55 11.92 13.73 -26.57
CA PRO A 55 12.13 14.87 -27.44
C PRO A 55 11.01 15.89 -27.25
N TRP A 56 11.40 17.16 -27.19
CA TRP A 56 10.48 18.27 -27.02
C TRP A 56 9.78 18.60 -28.35
N PRO A 57 8.49 18.97 -28.34
CA PRO A 57 7.77 19.34 -29.55
C PRO A 57 8.35 20.61 -30.18
N GLY A 58 8.37 20.69 -31.50
CA GLY A 58 8.77 21.92 -32.22
C GLY A 58 7.68 22.98 -32.26
N GLU A 59 6.41 22.60 -32.11
CA GLU A 59 5.25 23.49 -32.32
C GLU A 59 4.52 23.82 -31.02
N LEU A 60 4.05 25.07 -30.88
CA LEU A 60 3.34 25.56 -29.69
C LEU A 60 2.08 24.74 -29.35
N HIS A 61 1.29 24.33 -30.35
CA HIS A 61 0.07 23.57 -30.06
C HIS A 61 0.39 22.22 -29.39
N HIS A 62 1.48 21.58 -29.82
CA HIS A 62 1.92 20.30 -29.27
C HIS A 62 2.38 20.47 -27.81
N TRP A 63 3.03 21.60 -27.50
CA TRP A 63 3.38 21.97 -26.13
C TRP A 63 2.17 22.14 -25.22
N LEU A 64 1.13 22.85 -25.68
CA LEU A 64 -0.09 23.05 -24.90
C LEU A 64 -0.78 21.72 -24.60
N ILE A 65 -0.87 20.81 -25.59
CA ILE A 65 -1.45 19.48 -25.40
C ILE A 65 -0.65 18.69 -24.36
N VAL A 66 0.69 18.67 -24.46
CA VAL A 66 1.50 17.92 -23.50
C VAL A 66 1.42 18.53 -22.10
N ALA A 67 1.47 19.85 -21.96
CA ALA A 67 1.35 20.51 -20.67
C ALA A 67 0.01 20.20 -19.99
N LEU A 68 -1.08 20.18 -20.75
CA LEU A 68 -2.40 19.79 -20.24
C LEU A 68 -2.42 18.33 -19.77
N LEU A 69 -1.94 17.40 -20.59
CA LEU A 69 -1.92 15.96 -20.24
C LEU A 69 -1.00 15.69 -19.03
N ALA A 70 0.16 16.35 -18.98
CA ALA A 70 1.13 16.19 -17.91
C ALA A 70 0.64 16.78 -16.59
N SER A 71 -0.01 17.95 -16.62
CA SER A 71 -0.62 18.54 -15.42
C SER A 71 -1.76 17.67 -14.89
N ALA A 72 -2.64 17.15 -15.75
CA ALA A 72 -3.72 16.24 -15.36
C ALA A 72 -3.18 14.93 -14.76
N THR A 73 -2.17 14.33 -15.38
CA THR A 73 -1.50 13.12 -14.88
C THR A 73 -0.87 13.36 -13.51
N THR A 74 -0.13 14.47 -13.37
CA THR A 74 0.52 14.85 -12.12
C THR A 74 -0.49 15.07 -11.01
N ALA A 75 -1.56 15.82 -11.27
CA ALA A 75 -2.64 16.05 -10.33
C ALA A 75 -3.31 14.74 -9.89
N GLY A 76 -3.57 13.81 -10.82
CA GLY A 76 -4.15 12.52 -10.49
C GLY A 76 -3.23 11.64 -9.63
N LEU A 77 -1.92 11.61 -9.90
CA LEU A 77 -0.95 10.89 -9.07
C LEU A 77 -0.80 11.50 -7.68
N ILE A 78 -0.78 12.84 -7.56
CA ILE A 78 -0.79 13.53 -6.28
C ILE A 78 -2.07 13.21 -5.50
N TRP A 79 -3.22 13.23 -6.17
CA TRP A 79 -4.50 12.88 -5.54
C TRP A 79 -4.51 11.44 -5.04
N LEU A 80 -4.04 10.46 -5.84
CA LEU A 80 -3.88 9.07 -5.41
C LEU A 80 -2.96 8.96 -4.18
N GLN A 81 -1.86 9.72 -4.17
CA GLN A 81 -0.93 9.76 -3.04
C GLN A 81 -1.56 10.34 -1.77
N VAL A 82 -2.37 11.40 -1.89
CA VAL A 82 -3.10 12.01 -0.77
C VAL A 82 -4.15 11.03 -0.23
N ARG A 83 -4.93 10.41 -1.12
CA ARG A 83 -5.94 9.41 -0.78
C ARG A 83 -5.36 8.19 -0.06
N ALA A 84 -4.19 7.72 -0.48
CA ALA A 84 -3.48 6.65 0.21
C ALA A 84 -3.11 7.05 1.65
N ARG A 85 -2.64 8.29 1.86
CA ARG A 85 -2.23 8.80 3.18
C ARG A 85 -3.40 9.08 4.12
N THR A 86 -4.56 9.47 3.62
CA THR A 86 -5.74 9.71 4.48
C THR A 86 -6.27 8.42 5.09
N THR A 87 -6.16 7.30 4.38
CA THR A 87 -6.57 5.96 4.87
C THR A 87 -5.80 5.55 6.13
N ILE A 88 -4.52 5.90 6.21
CA ILE A 88 -3.67 5.61 7.39
C ILE A 88 -4.22 6.29 8.65
N ARG A 89 -4.77 7.52 8.55
CA ARG A 89 -5.31 8.21 9.73
C ARG A 89 -6.54 7.51 10.30
N VAL A 90 -7.42 7.02 9.43
CA VAL A 90 -8.62 6.27 9.85
C VAL A 90 -8.21 4.96 10.54
N LEU A 91 -7.22 4.28 9.98
CA LEU A 91 -6.64 3.08 10.58
C LEU A 91 -6.03 3.38 11.96
N ASP A 92 -5.21 4.43 12.08
CA ASP A 92 -4.60 4.84 13.35
C ASP A 92 -5.66 5.16 14.42
N ILE A 93 -6.76 5.83 14.04
CA ILE A 93 -7.88 6.13 14.95
C ILE A 93 -8.57 4.84 15.40
N GLY A 94 -8.92 3.94 14.47
CA GLY A 94 -9.59 2.67 14.80
C GLY A 94 -8.73 1.74 15.66
N LEU A 95 -7.42 1.70 15.41
CA LEU A 95 -6.46 0.98 16.28
C LEU A 95 -6.36 1.63 17.65
N ALA A 96 -6.33 2.96 17.74
CA ALA A 96 -6.27 3.65 19.04
C ALA A 96 -7.54 3.41 19.88
N ASP A 97 -8.70 3.35 19.24
CA ASP A 97 -9.97 3.03 19.87
C ASP A 97 -10.01 1.56 20.34
N GLY A 98 -9.67 0.62 19.46
CA GLY A 98 -9.72 -0.82 19.76
C GLY A 98 -8.60 -1.34 20.68
N LEU A 99 -7.43 -0.70 20.71
CA LEU A 99 -6.30 -1.07 21.58
C LEU A 99 -6.27 -0.30 22.92
N GLY A 100 -7.15 0.68 23.10
CA GLY A 100 -7.21 1.55 24.28
C GLY A 100 -6.16 2.69 24.28
N GLY A 101 -6.47 3.77 25.01
CA GLY A 101 -5.72 5.03 25.01
C GLY A 101 -4.24 4.94 25.41
N GLN A 102 -3.82 3.91 26.16
CA GLN A 102 -2.43 3.71 26.56
C GLN A 102 -1.50 3.33 25.39
N SER A 103 -2.05 2.77 24.30
CA SER A 103 -1.27 2.48 23.08
C SER A 103 -0.85 3.75 22.33
N ARG A 104 -1.62 4.84 22.47
CA ARG A 104 -1.41 6.11 21.74
C ARG A 104 -0.06 6.77 22.03
N GLY A 105 0.44 6.68 23.26
CA GLY A 105 1.74 7.22 23.67
C GLY A 105 2.92 6.47 23.03
N LYS A 106 2.91 5.12 23.09
CA LYS A 106 3.97 4.27 22.53
C LYS A 106 4.04 4.32 21.00
N HIS A 107 2.89 4.35 20.32
CA HIS A 107 2.85 4.44 18.85
C HIS A 107 3.42 5.76 18.32
N HIS A 108 3.17 6.88 19.00
CA HIS A 108 3.69 8.18 18.59
C HIS A 108 5.21 8.27 18.74
N GLU A 109 5.75 7.67 19.80
CA GLU A 109 7.19 7.59 20.06
C GLU A 109 7.92 6.67 19.05
N LEU A 110 7.33 5.53 18.72
CA LEU A 110 7.81 4.64 17.64
C LEU A 110 7.79 5.32 16.26
N ARG A 111 6.76 6.11 15.95
CA ARG A 111 6.71 6.89 14.70
C ARG A 111 7.71 8.03 14.64
N ARG A 112 8.04 8.66 15.79
CA ARG A 112 9.05 9.72 15.87
C ARG A 112 10.48 9.22 15.70
N THR A 113 10.75 8.01 16.18
CA THR A 113 12.08 7.40 16.09
C THR A 113 12.38 6.89 14.68
N VAL A 114 11.34 6.57 13.90
CA VAL A 114 11.48 6.09 12.53
C VAL A 114 11.45 7.27 11.55
N ARG A 115 12.61 7.60 10.95
CA ARG A 115 12.68 8.66 9.93
C ARG A 115 11.88 8.23 8.68
N PRO A 116 11.01 9.09 8.13
CA PRO A 116 10.21 8.75 6.94
C PRO A 116 11.07 8.29 5.76
N THR A 117 12.21 8.95 5.52
CA THR A 117 13.16 8.59 4.47
C THR A 117 13.75 7.18 4.64
N GLU A 118 13.99 6.75 5.88
CA GLU A 118 14.52 5.43 6.18
C GLU A 118 13.51 4.32 5.89
N VAL A 119 12.20 4.61 6.05
CA VAL A 119 11.11 3.67 5.69
C VAL A 119 11.02 3.47 4.19
N TRP A 120 11.13 4.53 3.40
CA TRP A 120 11.09 4.45 1.93
C TRP A 120 12.29 3.68 1.38
N VAL A 121 13.50 3.99 1.86
CA VAL A 121 14.72 3.33 1.42
C VAL A 121 14.75 1.86 1.84
N ARG A 122 14.36 1.53 3.09
CA ARG A 122 14.24 0.13 3.52
C ARG A 122 13.13 -0.63 2.80
N GLY A 123 11.99 0.01 2.51
CA GLY A 123 10.90 -0.63 1.78
C GLY A 123 11.28 -1.01 0.36
N LEU A 124 12.12 -0.18 -0.29
CA LEU A 124 12.63 -0.46 -1.64
C LEU A 124 13.80 -1.46 -1.64
N LEU A 125 14.73 -1.36 -0.68
CA LEU A 125 15.96 -2.16 -0.64
C LEU A 125 15.84 -3.48 0.12
N LEU A 126 14.87 -3.62 1.03
CA LEU A 126 14.68 -4.81 1.86
C LEU A 126 13.21 -5.29 1.75
N PRO A 127 12.78 -5.78 0.57
CA PRO A 127 11.41 -6.30 0.39
C PRO A 127 11.12 -7.51 1.30
N PHE A 128 12.16 -8.17 1.82
CA PHE A 128 12.06 -9.26 2.78
C PHE A 128 12.18 -8.73 4.21
N GLN A 129 11.05 -8.29 4.77
CA GLN A 129 10.95 -7.85 6.17
C GLN A 129 11.50 -8.94 7.11
N ARG A 130 12.48 -8.58 7.94
CA ARG A 130 13.12 -9.51 8.89
C ARG A 130 12.14 -9.89 10.00
N ARG A 131 12.04 -11.19 10.30
CA ARG A 131 11.33 -11.73 11.46
C ARG A 131 11.81 -11.02 12.74
N ALA A 132 10.87 -10.49 13.52
CA ALA A 132 11.16 -10.09 14.89
C ALA A 132 11.52 -11.35 15.70
N ARG A 133 12.75 -11.41 16.23
CA ARG A 133 13.28 -12.59 16.95
C ARG A 133 12.51 -12.93 18.24
N HIS A 134 11.67 -12.01 18.73
CA HIS A 134 10.98 -12.12 20.01
C HIS A 134 9.49 -12.52 19.89
N VAL A 135 9.03 -12.93 18.71
CA VAL A 135 7.63 -13.33 18.47
C VAL A 135 7.56 -14.85 18.25
N MET A 136 6.82 -15.54 19.11
CA MET A 136 6.44 -16.94 18.89
C MET A 136 5.32 -16.98 17.86
N ARG A 137 5.43 -17.92 16.92
CA ARG A 137 4.42 -18.14 15.88
C ARG A 137 3.87 -19.55 16.01
N GLN A 138 2.57 -19.66 16.27
CA GLN A 138 1.84 -20.91 16.12
C GLN A 138 1.17 -20.91 14.75
N ARG A 139 1.58 -21.84 13.89
CA ARG A 139 1.15 -21.90 12.48
C ARG A 139 0.02 -22.90 12.30
N ASN A 140 -0.89 -22.62 11.37
CA ASN A 140 -1.93 -23.54 10.89
C ASN A 140 -2.89 -24.05 11.98
N LEU A 141 -3.26 -23.18 12.91
CA LEU A 141 -4.33 -23.46 13.85
C LEU A 141 -5.66 -23.61 13.11
N THR A 142 -6.33 -24.73 13.35
CA THR A 142 -7.64 -25.04 12.76
C THR A 142 -8.73 -24.36 13.57
N TYR A 143 -9.61 -23.61 12.92
CA TYR A 143 -10.77 -23.00 13.58
C TYR A 143 -12.12 -23.47 12.99
N GLY A 144 -12.10 -24.38 12.03
CA GLY A 144 -13.29 -24.93 11.42
C GLY A 144 -12.98 -26.13 10.51
N PRO A 145 -14.03 -26.72 9.89
CA PRO A 145 -13.91 -27.99 9.18
C PRO A 145 -13.18 -27.86 7.82
N ASP A 146 -13.24 -26.69 7.18
CA ASP A 146 -12.62 -26.48 5.87
C ASP A 146 -11.09 -26.43 5.94
N ARG A 147 -10.42 -26.87 4.87
CA ARG A 147 -8.96 -26.84 4.75
C ARG A 147 -8.39 -25.41 4.78
N ALA A 148 -9.15 -24.43 4.31
CA ALA A 148 -8.83 -23.01 4.33
C ALA A 148 -9.03 -22.37 5.72
N HIS A 149 -9.75 -23.03 6.65
CA HIS A 149 -9.95 -22.55 8.02
C HIS A 149 -8.68 -22.76 8.87
N ARG A 150 -7.64 -21.99 8.54
CA ARG A 150 -6.30 -22.10 9.14
C ARG A 150 -5.74 -20.71 9.48
N VAL A 151 -5.62 -20.40 10.76
CA VAL A 151 -5.01 -19.15 11.24
C VAL A 151 -3.56 -19.36 11.68
N ASP A 152 -2.75 -18.29 11.63
CA ASP A 152 -1.44 -18.25 12.27
C ASP A 152 -1.51 -17.23 13.42
N VAL A 153 -1.14 -17.65 14.63
CA VAL A 153 -1.14 -16.78 15.81
C VAL A 153 0.29 -16.34 16.11
N TYR A 154 0.47 -15.04 16.31
CA TYR A 154 1.75 -14.42 16.64
C TYR A 154 1.63 -13.79 18.02
N ALA A 155 2.44 -14.27 18.98
CA ALA A 155 2.41 -13.79 20.36
C ALA A 155 3.84 -13.65 20.90
N ARG A 156 4.07 -12.70 21.82
CA ARG A 156 5.31 -12.69 22.61
C ARG A 156 5.17 -13.68 23.78
N PRO A 157 6.24 -14.39 24.18
CA PRO A 157 6.23 -15.20 25.38
C PRO A 157 6.22 -14.29 26.62
N THR A 158 5.03 -13.99 27.12
CA THR A 158 4.84 -13.34 28.43
C THR A 158 3.55 -13.87 29.04
N THR A 159 3.63 -14.34 30.28
CA THR A 159 2.53 -14.80 31.12
C THR A 159 1.89 -13.61 31.83
N GLY A 160 0.58 -13.40 31.66
CA GLY A 160 -0.20 -12.42 32.42
C GLY A 160 -0.98 -11.43 31.55
N ASP A 161 -2.27 -11.30 31.86
CA ASP A 161 -3.28 -10.36 31.37
C ASP A 161 -3.91 -10.56 29.98
N ALA A 162 -5.20 -10.24 29.90
CA ALA A 162 -5.96 -10.14 28.67
C ALA A 162 -5.40 -9.01 27.79
N ARG A 163 -5.10 -9.33 26.53
CA ARG A 163 -4.48 -8.40 25.59
C ARG A 163 -5.40 -8.16 24.40
N PRO A 164 -5.32 -6.98 23.76
CA PRO A 164 -6.01 -6.76 22.51
C PRO A 164 -5.55 -7.76 21.43
N VAL A 165 -6.51 -8.32 20.70
CA VAL A 165 -6.26 -9.26 19.59
C VAL A 165 -6.45 -8.52 18.27
N LEU A 166 -5.38 -8.43 17.48
CA LEU A 166 -5.45 -7.92 16.11
C LEU A 166 -5.67 -9.08 15.14
N ILE A 167 -6.84 -9.11 14.52
CA ILE A 167 -7.15 -10.06 13.45
C ILE A 167 -6.82 -9.40 12.11
N HIS A 168 -5.87 -9.95 11.37
CA HIS A 168 -5.52 -9.50 10.03
C HIS A 168 -6.03 -10.49 8.99
N LEU A 169 -6.94 -10.02 8.14
CA LEU A 169 -7.44 -10.75 6.98
C LEU A 169 -6.64 -10.30 5.76
N HIS A 170 -5.99 -11.25 5.09
CA HIS A 170 -5.16 -10.95 3.93
C HIS A 170 -6.01 -10.51 2.73
N GLY A 171 -5.38 -9.79 1.79
CA GLY A 171 -6.00 -9.37 0.55
C GLY A 171 -6.09 -10.51 -0.48
N GLY A 172 -6.29 -10.15 -1.75
CA GLY A 172 -6.36 -11.13 -2.85
C GLY A 172 -7.74 -11.27 -3.50
N GLY A 173 -8.67 -10.34 -3.21
CA GLY A 173 -9.93 -10.21 -3.93
C GLY A 173 -10.88 -11.40 -3.77
N PHE A 174 -10.78 -12.13 -2.65
CA PHE A 174 -11.54 -13.35 -2.34
C PHE A 174 -11.31 -14.54 -3.28
N VAL A 175 -10.42 -14.40 -4.26
CA VAL A 175 -10.08 -15.43 -5.25
C VAL A 175 -8.64 -15.94 -5.10
N SER A 176 -7.82 -15.22 -4.33
CA SER A 176 -6.40 -15.49 -4.16
C SER A 176 -5.91 -14.99 -2.81
N GLY A 177 -4.63 -15.21 -2.53
CA GLY A 177 -3.96 -14.75 -1.32
C GLY A 177 -3.51 -15.90 -0.42
N ARG A 178 -2.44 -15.67 0.33
CA ARG A 178 -1.93 -16.65 1.31
C ARG A 178 -1.44 -15.94 2.55
N LYS A 179 -1.87 -16.43 3.72
CA LYS A 179 -1.37 -15.96 5.02
C LYS A 179 0.16 -15.91 5.14
N SER A 180 0.90 -16.76 4.42
CA SER A 180 2.37 -16.75 4.46
C SER A 180 3.02 -15.60 3.67
N ARG A 181 2.35 -15.05 2.66
CA ARG A 181 2.86 -13.94 1.84
C ARG A 181 2.42 -12.58 2.38
N GLU A 182 1.22 -12.49 2.93
CA GLU A 182 0.57 -11.21 3.23
C GLU A 182 0.49 -10.88 4.74
N SER A 183 0.77 -11.83 5.64
CA SER A 183 0.70 -11.61 7.11
C SER A 183 1.87 -10.81 7.71
N ILE A 184 2.96 -10.62 6.97
CA ILE A 184 4.25 -10.23 7.56
C ILE A 184 4.32 -8.76 7.99
N THR A 185 3.54 -7.88 7.35
CA THR A 185 3.60 -6.42 7.52
C THR A 185 3.33 -5.95 8.94
N GLY A 186 2.58 -6.71 9.74
CA GLY A 186 2.28 -6.35 11.13
C GLY A 186 3.35 -6.74 12.15
N SER A 187 4.26 -7.67 11.86
CA SER A 187 5.07 -8.32 12.91
C SER A 187 6.39 -7.60 13.25
N SER A 188 6.88 -6.72 12.39
CA SER A 188 8.18 -6.05 12.58
C SER A 188 8.10 -4.69 13.29
N GLN A 189 6.88 -4.15 13.48
CA GLN A 189 6.66 -2.79 14.00
C GLN A 189 6.36 -2.75 15.50
N TRP A 190 6.09 -3.89 16.14
CA TRP A 190 5.87 -3.96 17.59
C TRP A 190 7.19 -4.13 18.32
N ARG A 191 7.94 -3.04 18.45
CA ARG A 191 8.95 -2.88 19.49
C ARG A 191 8.35 -2.00 20.60
N VAL A 192 7.53 -2.64 21.44
CA VAL A 192 7.41 -2.20 22.84
C VAL A 192 8.61 -2.74 23.58
#